data_AF-A0A9W8PYS2-F1
#
_entry.id   AF-A0A9W8PYS2-F1
#
_cell.length_a   1.000
_cell.length_b   1.000
_cell.length_c   1.000
_cell.angle_alpha   90.00
_cell.angle_beta   90.00
_cell.angle_gamma   90.00
#
_symmetry.space_group_name_H-M   'P 1'
#
loop_
_entity.id
_entity.type
_entity.pdbx_description
1 polymer ?
#
loop_
_entity_poly.entity_id
_entity_poly.type
_entity_poly.pdbx_seq_one_letter_code
_entity_poly.pdbx_strand_id
1 'polypeptide(L)'
;MSLSRSTLATIINNTSLELTLQSSSIDYIIGPDSQGKLQAESAGLWTGDEGSVYYSSPAGTFYFQFDNPYSGSNSYDESAPAGYKITRSGGGGDNAAVTWIIDSSN
;
A
#
# COMPACT_ATOMS: atom_id res chain seq x y z
N MET A 1 2.05 2.76 -27.51
CA MET A 1 2.88 2.72 -26.30
C MET A 1 2.22 3.64 -25.28
N SER A 2 1.61 3.08 -24.23
CA SER A 2 1.10 3.90 -23.13
C SER A 2 2.29 4.37 -22.31
N LEU A 3 2.43 5.68 -22.13
CA LEU A 3 3.45 6.32 -21.31
C LEU A 3 3.04 6.42 -19.83
N SER A 4 1.87 5.86 -19.49
CA SER A 4 1.33 5.83 -18.13
C SER A 4 1.85 4.62 -17.37
N ARG A 5 2.46 4.86 -16.21
CA ARG A 5 2.69 3.85 -15.18
C ARG A 5 1.44 3.76 -14.29
N SER A 6 1.07 2.57 -13.85
CA SER A 6 0.04 2.37 -12.84
C SER A 6 0.56 1.43 -11.76
N THR A 7 0.24 1.76 -10.51
CA THR A 7 0.51 0.88 -9.37
C THR A 7 -0.81 0.43 -8.76
N LEU A 8 -1.00 -0.89 -8.72
CA LEU A 8 -2.08 -1.50 -7.95
C LEU A 8 -1.50 -2.01 -6.64
N ALA A 9 -1.89 -1.40 -5.53
CA ALA A 9 -1.53 -1.81 -4.19
C ALA A 9 -2.70 -2.55 -3.52
N THR A 10 -2.45 -3.75 -3.02
CA THR A 10 -3.41 -4.51 -2.22
C THR A 10 -2.88 -4.63 -0.79
N ILE A 11 -3.71 -4.29 0.19
CA ILE A 11 -3.41 -4.46 1.62
C ILE A 11 -4.33 -5.56 2.14
N ILE A 12 -3.75 -6.66 2.62
CA ILE A 12 -4.45 -7.79 3.23
C ILE A 12 -4.23 -7.71 4.75
N ASN A 13 -5.32 -7.61 5.50
CA ASN A 13 -5.30 -7.57 6.96
C ASN A 13 -5.73 -8.94 7.52
N ASN A 14 -4.76 -9.79 7.87
CA ASN A 14 -5.03 -11.07 8.56
C ASN A 14 -5.08 -10.90 10.10
N THR A 15 -5.23 -9.66 10.58
CA THR A 15 -5.30 -9.37 12.01
C THR A 15 -6.74 -9.14 12.43
N SER A 16 -6.97 -9.14 13.74
CA SER A 16 -8.26 -8.75 14.34
C SER A 16 -8.44 -7.24 14.46
N LEU A 17 -7.50 -6.43 13.93
CA LEU A 17 -7.57 -4.97 14.02
C LEU A 17 -8.45 -4.39 12.92
N GLU A 18 -9.12 -3.29 13.24
CA GLU A 18 -9.68 -2.38 12.24
C GLU A 18 -8.61 -1.36 11.85
N LEU A 19 -8.43 -1.14 10.55
CA LEU A 19 -7.49 -0.17 10.00
C LEU A 19 -8.26 0.99 9.36
N THR A 20 -8.08 2.20 9.86
CA THR A 20 -8.76 3.40 9.37
C THR A 20 -7.78 4.31 8.66
N LEU A 21 -8.03 4.62 7.38
CA LEU A 21 -7.17 5.52 6.61
C LEU A 21 -7.14 6.94 7.21
N GLN A 22 -5.96 7.48 7.46
CA GLN A 22 -5.80 8.79 8.13
C GLN A 22 -5.96 10.01 7.19
N SER A 23 -5.91 9.84 5.86
CA SER A 23 -5.66 10.94 4.91
C SER A 23 -6.86 11.37 4.06
N SER A 24 -8.06 10.79 4.24
CA SER A 24 -9.20 11.11 3.39
C SER A 24 -10.42 11.57 4.19
N SER A 25 -11.18 12.53 3.65
CA SER A 25 -12.51 12.93 4.17
C SER A 25 -13.59 11.84 3.96
N ILE A 26 -13.15 10.64 3.57
CA ILE A 26 -13.93 9.43 3.37
C ILE A 26 -13.21 8.35 4.18
N ASP A 27 -13.86 7.82 5.21
CA ASP A 27 -13.31 6.73 6.02
C ASP A 27 -13.15 5.48 5.15
N TYR A 28 -11.93 5.21 4.68
CA TYR A 28 -11.59 3.94 4.04
C TYR A 28 -11.11 2.98 5.13
N ILE A 29 -11.97 2.04 5.52
CA ILE A 29 -11.75 1.09 6.60
C ILE A 29 -11.42 -0.29 6.03
N ILE A 30 -10.33 -0.90 6.49
CA ILE A 30 -10.04 -2.32 6.26
C ILE A 30 -10.34 -3.06 7.57
N GLY A 31 -11.42 -3.84 7.54
CA GLY A 31 -11.84 -4.65 8.69
C GLY A 31 -10.88 -5.80 8.99
N PRO A 32 -11.12 -6.53 10.08
CA PRO A 32 -10.39 -7.75 10.39
C PRO A 32 -10.62 -8.82 9.30
N ASP A 33 -9.59 -9.64 9.05
CA ASP A 33 -9.59 -10.72 8.04
C ASP A 33 -10.08 -10.27 6.65
N SER A 34 -9.84 -9.00 6.31
CA SER A 34 -10.33 -8.35 5.10
C SER A 34 -9.18 -7.73 4.30
N GLN A 35 -9.47 -7.34 3.06
CA GLN A 35 -8.50 -6.68 2.19
C GLN A 35 -9.02 -5.35 1.65
N GLY A 36 -8.15 -4.36 1.59
CA GLY A 36 -8.34 -3.09 0.90
C GLY A 36 -7.52 -3.05 -0.39
N LYS A 37 -8.03 -2.36 -1.41
CA LYS A 37 -7.28 -2.09 -2.64
C LYS A 37 -7.13 -0.60 -2.83
N LEU A 38 -5.89 -0.19 -3.05
CA LEU A 38 -5.50 1.16 -3.40
C LEU A 38 -4.94 1.12 -4.81
N GLN A 39 -5.41 2.00 -5.66
CA GLN A 39 -4.87 2.15 -7.00
C GLN A 39 -4.44 3.58 -7.17
N ALA A 40 -3.20 3.75 -7.63
CA ALA A 40 -2.71 5.02 -8.11
C ALA A 40 -2.40 4.92 -9.60
N GLU A 41 -2.78 5.95 -10.32
CA GLU A 41 -2.59 6.07 -11.76
C GLU A 41 -1.87 7.40 -12.04
N SER A 42 -0.72 7.31 -12.72
CA SER A 42 0.01 8.50 -13.16
C SER A 42 -0.78 9.23 -14.25
N ALA A 43 -1.16 10.48 -13.97
CA ALA A 43 -1.95 11.33 -14.87
C ALA A 43 -1.11 12.08 -15.94
N GLY A 44 0.18 11.74 -16.12
CA GLY A 44 1.11 12.53 -16.93
C GLY A 44 2.00 11.73 -17.89
N LEU A 45 2.42 12.40 -18.97
CA LEU A 45 3.44 11.91 -19.90
C LEU A 45 4.81 12.02 -19.20
N TRP A 46 5.57 10.92 -19.06
CA TRP A 46 6.90 10.89 -18.41
C TRP A 46 6.91 11.01 -16.87
N THR A 47 5.78 10.86 -16.19
CA THR A 47 5.71 10.87 -14.71
C THR A 47 5.58 9.46 -14.15
N GLY A 48 6.40 9.13 -13.16
CA GLY A 48 6.19 7.95 -12.32
C GLY A 48 4.92 8.07 -11.47
N ASP A 49 4.58 7.01 -10.75
CA ASP A 49 3.45 6.95 -9.83
C ASP A 49 3.99 6.75 -8.40
N GLU A 50 3.72 7.70 -7.51
CA GLU A 50 4.13 7.67 -6.11
C GLU A 50 2.90 7.83 -5.22
N GLY A 51 2.82 7.04 -4.15
CA GLY A 51 1.76 7.14 -3.18
C GLY A 51 2.19 6.62 -1.82
N SER A 52 1.70 7.28 -0.78
CA SER A 52 1.85 6.83 0.60
C SER A 52 0.52 6.90 1.34
N VAL A 53 0.29 5.93 2.21
CA VAL A 53 -0.93 5.83 3.02
C VAL A 53 -0.58 5.46 4.46
N TYR A 54 -1.33 6.06 5.38
CA TYR A 54 -1.24 5.80 6.80
C TYR A 54 -2.59 5.25 7.29
N TYR A 55 -2.57 4.11 7.94
CA TYR A 55 -3.73 3.49 8.57
C TYR A 55 -3.58 3.50 10.09
N SER A 56 -4.55 4.08 10.79
CA SER A 56 -4.66 4.02 12.24
C SER A 56 -5.34 2.74 12.69
N SER A 57 -4.84 2.16 13.78
CA SER A 57 -5.46 1.03 14.47
C SER A 57 -5.32 1.19 15.99
N PRO A 58 -6.04 0.40 16.81
CA PRO A 58 -5.82 0.37 18.26
C PRO A 58 -4.38 0.01 18.69
N ALA A 59 -3.61 -0.67 17.83
CA ALA A 59 -2.23 -1.05 18.11
C ALA A 59 -1.20 0.02 17.71
N GLY A 60 -1.60 1.04 16.94
CA GLY A 60 -0.72 2.06 16.38
C GLY A 60 -0.95 2.27 14.88
N THR A 61 -0.01 2.94 14.23
CA THR A 61 -0.11 3.35 12.82
C THR A 61 0.65 2.39 11.91
N PHE A 62 -0.02 1.91 10.86
CA PHE A 62 0.59 1.20 9.75
C PHE A 62 0.87 2.18 8.61
N TYR A 63 2.03 2.03 7.98
CA TYR A 63 2.49 2.86 6.88
C TYR A 63 2.82 2.00 5.67
N PHE A 64 2.38 2.45 4.48
CA PHE A 64 2.70 1.82 3.21
C PHE A 64 3.02 2.90 2.18
N GLN A 65 4.14 2.74 1.48
CA GLN A 65 4.57 3.62 0.40
C GLN A 65 5.01 2.80 -0.80
N PHE A 66 4.66 3.29 -1.99
CA PHE A 66 5.22 2.82 -3.25
C PHE A 66 5.71 4.00 -4.08
N ASP A 67 6.76 3.76 -4.84
CA ASP A 67 7.30 4.66 -5.87
C ASP A 67 7.61 3.82 -7.11
N ASN A 68 6.94 4.12 -8.21
CA ASN A 68 7.13 3.49 -9.52
C ASN A 68 7.62 4.58 -10.50
N PRO A 69 8.93 4.86 -10.56
CA PRO A 69 9.45 5.98 -11.33
C PRO A 69 9.38 5.69 -12.83
N TYR A 70 9.29 6.73 -13.66
CA TYR A 70 9.28 6.60 -15.13
C TYR A 70 10.54 5.87 -15.67
N SER A 71 11.69 6.08 -15.00
CA SER A 71 12.95 5.41 -15.30
C SER A 71 13.66 5.11 -13.98
N GLY A 72 13.96 3.84 -13.73
CA GLY A 72 14.54 3.37 -12.47
C GLY A 72 13.92 2.05 -12.04
N SER A 73 14.15 1.68 -10.79
CA SER A 73 13.52 0.52 -10.15
C SER A 73 12.42 0.99 -9.22
N ASN A 74 11.33 0.23 -9.16
CA ASN A 74 10.28 0.47 -8.19
C ASN A 74 10.83 0.39 -6.76
N SER A 75 10.43 1.32 -5.91
CA SER A 75 10.74 1.34 -4.50
C SER A 75 9.47 1.17 -3.67
N TYR A 76 9.61 0.53 -2.51
CA TYR A 76 8.52 0.25 -1.60
C TYR A 76 9.04 0.37 -0.18
N ASP A 77 8.23 0.98 0.69
CA ASP A 77 8.51 1.08 2.11
C ASP A 77 7.26 0.72 2.91
N GLU A 78 7.46 0.08 4.06
CA GLU A 78 6.39 -0.36 4.93
C GLU A 78 6.81 -0.31 6.40
N SER A 79 5.90 0.09 7.27
CA SER A 79 6.13 0.08 8.72
C SER A 79 4.88 -0.36 9.48
N ALA A 80 5.10 -1.18 10.50
CA ALA A 80 4.06 -1.71 11.37
C ALA A 80 4.36 -1.40 12.85
N PRO A 81 3.33 -1.23 13.69
CA PRO A 81 3.49 -1.17 15.13
C PRO A 81 4.03 -2.48 15.70
N ALA A 82 4.58 -2.41 16.91
CA ALA A 82 5.11 -3.58 17.61
C ALA A 82 4.04 -4.68 17.78
N GLY A 83 4.45 -5.94 17.64
CA GLY A 83 3.53 -7.08 17.67
C GLY A 83 2.87 -7.40 16.32
N TYR A 84 3.23 -6.68 15.25
CA TYR A 84 2.76 -6.93 13.88
C TYR A 84 3.91 -6.94 12.89
N LYS A 85 3.71 -7.66 11.79
CA LYS A 85 4.67 -7.78 10.70
C LYS A 85 3.95 -7.55 9.39
N ILE A 86 4.62 -6.84 8.48
CA ILE A 86 4.19 -6.69 7.10
C ILE A 86 5.07 -7.58 6.23
N THR A 87 4.45 -8.38 5.37
CA THR A 87 5.12 -9.12 4.30
C THR A 87 4.70 -8.54 2.95
N ARG A 88 5.67 -8.17 2.12
CA ARG A 88 5.43 -7.66 0.77
C ARG A 88 5.67 -8.73 -0.29
N SER A 89 4.80 -8.76 -1.30
CA SER A 89 4.93 -9.62 -2.49
C SER A 89 4.57 -8.84 -3.76
N GLY A 90 5.22 -9.17 -4.88
CA GLY A 90 5.06 -8.48 -6.16
C GLY A 90 5.88 -7.19 -6.27
N GLY A 91 5.39 -6.24 -7.07
CA GLY A 91 5.99 -4.92 -7.28
C GLY A 91 7.01 -4.82 -8.42
N GLY A 92 7.06 -5.81 -9.31
CA GLY A 92 7.94 -5.78 -10.49
C GLY A 92 7.26 -5.25 -11.76
N GLY A 93 8.05 -4.68 -12.66
CA GLY A 93 7.64 -4.33 -14.02
C GLY A 93 6.92 -2.99 -14.17
N ASP A 94 6.47 -2.73 -15.39
CA ASP A 94 5.87 -1.47 -15.86
C ASP A 94 4.48 -1.18 -15.27
N ASN A 95 3.71 -2.24 -15.01
CA ASN A 95 2.43 -2.21 -14.31
C ASN A 95 2.64 -2.90 -12.96
N ALA A 96 3.08 -2.11 -11.99
CA ALA A 96 3.49 -2.65 -10.70
C ALA A 96 2.27 -3.07 -9.89
N ALA A 97 2.15 -4.37 -9.61
CA ALA A 97 1.16 -4.89 -8.66
C ALA A 97 1.87 -5.31 -7.39
N VAL A 98 1.67 -4.56 -6.29
CA VAL A 98 2.24 -4.85 -4.97
C VAL A 98 1.15 -5.31 -4.02
N THR A 99 1.45 -6.33 -3.22
CA THR A 99 0.58 -6.81 -2.15
C THR A 99 1.33 -6.75 -0.83
N TRP A 100 0.76 -6.05 0.15
CA TRP A 100 1.19 -6.06 1.54
C TRP A 100 0.24 -6.91 2.36
N ILE A 101 0.80 -7.81 3.16
CA ILE A 101 0.06 -8.72 4.05
C ILE A 101 0.46 -8.38 5.47
N ILE A 102 -0.53 -8.08 6.32
CA ILE A 102 -0.35 -7.77 7.72
C ILE A 102 -0.71 -9.00 8.54
N ASP A 103 0.24 -9.46 9.35
CA ASP A 103 0.07 -10.58 10.27
C ASP A 103 0.51 -10.18 11.68
N SER A 104 -0.02 -10.85 12.69
CA SER A 104 0.46 -10.72 14.08
C SER A 104 1.85 -11.36 14.20
N SER A 105 2.79 -10.63 14.80
CA SER A 105 4.11 -11.13 15.17
C SER A 105 3.97 -11.92 16.46
N ASN A 106 3.93 -13.25 16.37
CA ASN A 106 3.96 -14.14 17.53
C ASN A 106 5.35 -14.15 18.18
#